data_AF-A0A7X1ZQJ5-F1
#
_entry.id   AF-A0A7X1ZQJ5-F1
#
_cell.length_a   1.000
_cell.length_b   1.000
_cell.length_c   1.000
_cell.angle_alpha   90.00
_cell.angle_beta   90.00
_cell.angle_gamma   90.00
#
_symmetry.space_group_name_H-M   'P 1'
#
loop_
_entity.id
_entity.type
_entity.pdbx_description
1 polymer ?
#
loop_
_entity_poly.entity_id
_entity_poly.type
_entity_poly.pdbx_seq_one_letter_code
_entity_poly.pdbx_strand_id
1 'polypeptide(L)'
;TRERTAILREACAIVEEEIEAAASRGECELPWQYFAVLLPVKSVGVRGDVRAYGETVVVRAVQSIDAMTASASPLPYSLLERIGIRITNSIPQVVRVVYDVTHKPPGTIEWE
;
A
#
# COMPACT_ATOMS: atom_id res chain seq x y z
N THR A 1 -7.26 -13.36 -10.31
CA THR A 1 -7.11 -14.83 -10.18
C THR A 1 -7.01 -15.20 -8.72
N ARG A 2 -7.25 -16.45 -8.33
CA ARG A 2 -7.17 -16.90 -6.92
C ARG A 2 -5.83 -16.55 -6.26
N GLU A 3 -4.73 -16.77 -6.98
CA GLU A 3 -3.37 -16.43 -6.52
C GLU A 3 -3.21 -14.93 -6.25
N ARG A 4 -3.59 -14.07 -7.21
CA ARG A 4 -3.52 -12.62 -7.05
C ARG A 4 -4.40 -12.11 -5.91
N THR A 5 -5.57 -12.73 -5.71
CA THR A 5 -6.45 -12.39 -4.59
C THR A 5 -5.82 -12.76 -3.24
N ALA A 6 -5.07 -13.86 -3.14
CA ALA A 6 -4.36 -14.22 -1.92
C ALA A 6 -3.26 -13.21 -1.59
N ILE A 7 -2.45 -12.83 -2.59
CA ILE A 7 -1.42 -11.78 -2.47
C ILE A 7 -2.04 -10.47 -1.99
N LEU A 8 -3.14 -10.03 -2.63
CA LEU A 8 -3.78 -8.77 -2.29
C LEU A 8 -4.35 -8.77 -0.87
N ARG A 9 -4.96 -9.88 -0.42
CA ARG A 9 -5.51 -10.00 0.95
C ARG A 9 -4.42 -9.85 2.00
N GLU A 10 -3.30 -10.53 1.82
CA GLU A 10 -2.17 -10.44 2.75
C GLU A 10 -1.55 -9.04 2.75
N ALA A 11 -1.38 -8.43 1.57
CA ALA A 11 -0.87 -7.07 1.47
C ALA A 11 -1.81 -6.05 2.15
N CYS A 12 -3.13 -6.21 1.99
CA CYS A 12 -4.12 -5.33 2.61
C CYS A 12 -4.10 -5.46 4.14
N ALA A 13 -4.05 -6.68 4.67
CA ALA A 13 -3.93 -6.92 6.10
C ALA A 13 -2.68 -6.26 6.70
N ILE A 14 -1.52 -6.36 6.03
CA ILE A 14 -0.29 -5.70 6.47
C ILE A 14 -0.45 -4.17 6.46
N VAL A 15 -1.04 -3.59 5.42
CA VAL A 15 -1.28 -2.13 5.34
C VAL A 15 -2.18 -1.67 6.49
N GLU A 16 -3.29 -2.38 6.72
CA GLU A 16 -4.25 -2.08 7.78
C GLU A 16 -3.59 -2.13 9.16
N GLU A 17 -2.94 -3.25 9.49
CA GLU A 17 -2.29 -3.45 10.78
C GLU A 17 -1.21 -2.40 11.08
N GLU A 18 -0.35 -2.08 10.11
CA GLU A 18 0.73 -1.10 10.31
C GLU A 18 0.20 0.33 10.48
N ILE A 19 -0.81 0.71 9.70
CA ILE A 19 -1.43 2.04 9.80
C ILE A 19 -2.20 2.20 11.11
N GLU A 20 -3.00 1.20 11.51
CA GLU A 20 -3.73 1.21 12.77
C GLU A 20 -2.79 1.23 13.97
N ALA A 21 -1.71 0.45 13.91
CA ALA A 21 -0.70 0.45 14.96
C ALA A 21 0.05 1.80 15.03
N ALA A 22 0.35 2.44 13.91
CA ALA A 22 0.95 3.77 13.90
C ALA A 22 0.01 4.86 14.43
N ALA A 23 -1.27 4.82 14.03
CA ALA A 23 -2.28 5.74 14.51
C ALA A 23 -2.49 5.62 16.03
N SER A 24 -2.58 4.39 16.55
CA SER A 24 -2.70 4.15 18.00
C SER A 24 -1.47 4.60 18.81
N ARG A 25 -0.28 4.64 18.19
CA ARG A 25 0.94 5.20 18.77
C ARG A 25 1.07 6.72 18.61
N GLY A 26 0.12 7.36 17.91
CA GLY A 26 0.16 8.80 17.64
C GLY A 26 1.20 9.21 16.61
N GLU A 27 1.71 8.28 15.79
CA GLU A 27 2.66 8.60 14.71
C GLU A 27 1.99 9.31 13.53
N CYS A 28 0.70 9.07 13.32
CA CYS A 28 -0.11 9.71 12.29
C CYS A 28 -1.59 9.76 12.68
N GLU A 29 -2.37 10.58 11.99
CA GLU A 29 -3.83 10.47 12.04
C GLU A 29 -4.28 9.20 11.30
N LEU A 30 -5.35 8.56 11.78
CA LEU A 30 -5.94 7.42 11.10
C LEU A 30 -6.58 7.91 9.78
N PRO A 31 -6.22 7.36 8.61
CA PRO A 31 -6.84 7.73 7.35
C PRO A 31 -8.32 7.35 7.30
N TRP A 32 -9.11 8.10 6.53
CA TRP A 32 -10.53 7.79 6.26
C TRP A 32 -10.69 6.42 5.58
N GLN A 33 -9.86 6.14 4.58
CA GLN A 33 -9.75 4.83 3.95
C GLN A 33 -8.27 4.52 3.70
N TYR A 34 -7.89 3.26 3.89
CA TYR A 34 -6.54 2.77 3.65
C TYR A 34 -6.58 1.30 3.23
N PHE A 35 -5.85 0.95 2.17
CA PHE A 35 -5.84 -0.40 1.61
C PHE A 35 -4.65 -0.61 0.66
N ALA A 36 -4.43 -1.86 0.27
CA ALA A 36 -3.49 -2.23 -0.77
C ALA A 36 -4.19 -2.38 -2.13
N VAL A 37 -3.49 -2.08 -3.23
CA VAL A 37 -3.91 -2.39 -4.61
C VAL A 37 -2.81 -3.20 -5.29
N LEU A 38 -3.18 -4.25 -6.03
CA LEU A 38 -2.23 -5.09 -6.76
C LEU A 38 -2.30 -4.76 -8.26
N LEU A 39 -1.27 -4.09 -8.78
CA LEU A 39 -1.26 -3.66 -10.17
C LEU A 39 -1.13 -4.84 -11.14
N PRO A 40 -1.75 -4.78 -12.33
CA PRO A 40 -1.57 -5.79 -13.37
C PRO A 40 -0.24 -5.62 -14.13
N VAL A 41 0.81 -5.14 -13.45
CA VAL A 41 2.15 -4.95 -14.03
C VAL A 41 3.21 -5.59 -13.15
N LYS A 42 4.20 -6.21 -13.81
CA LYS A 42 5.39 -6.74 -13.14
C LYS A 42 6.48 -5.68 -13.11
N SER A 43 7.24 -5.65 -12.02
CA SER A 43 8.40 -4.80 -11.87
C SER A 43 9.65 -5.61 -11.54
N VAL A 44 10.81 -4.98 -11.72
CA VAL A 44 12.12 -5.57 -11.45
C VAL A 44 12.48 -5.38 -9.98
N GLY A 45 12.97 -6.43 -9.35
CA GLY A 45 13.62 -6.43 -8.04
C GLY A 45 14.81 -7.40 -8.01
N VAL A 46 15.38 -7.62 -6.82
CA VAL A 46 16.49 -8.54 -6.59
C VAL A 46 16.08 -9.53 -5.51
N ARG A 47 16.34 -10.83 -5.73
CA ARG A 47 16.16 -11.90 -4.74
C ARG A 47 17.39 -12.80 -4.79
N GLY A 48 18.10 -12.99 -3.68
CA GLY A 48 19.29 -13.85 -3.63
C GLY A 48 20.31 -13.53 -4.72
N ASP A 49 20.63 -12.25 -4.89
CA ASP A 49 21.56 -11.71 -5.90
C ASP A 49 21.17 -11.87 -7.37
N VAL A 50 20.00 -12.44 -7.68
CA VAL A 50 19.47 -12.52 -9.04
C VAL A 50 18.34 -11.54 -9.29
N ARG A 51 18.26 -11.06 -10.53
CA ARG A 51 17.16 -10.22 -11.00
C ARG A 51 15.85 -11.02 -10.97
N ALA A 52 14.84 -10.49 -10.30
CA ALA A 52 13.51 -11.07 -10.22
C ALA A 52 12.48 -10.13 -10.84
N TYR A 53 11.43 -10.71 -11.44
CA TYR A 53 10.24 -9.97 -11.87
C TYR A 53 9.08 -10.36 -10.96
N GLY A 54 8.49 -9.38 -10.29
CA GLY A 54 7.45 -9.61 -9.30
C GLY A 54 6.32 -8.59 -9.39
N GLU A 55 5.30 -8.81 -8.57
CA GLU A 55 4.15 -7.93 -8.46
C GLU A 55 4.54 -6.57 -7.85
N THR A 56 3.74 -5.56 -8.19
CA THR A 56 3.80 -4.22 -7.58
C THR A 56 2.54 -3.99 -6.76
N VAL A 57 2.73 -3.66 -5.47
CA VAL A 57 1.66 -3.26 -4.57
C VAL A 57 1.66 -1.73 -4.44
N VAL A 58 0.48 -1.13 -4.52
CA VAL A 58 0.25 0.27 -4.15
C VAL A 58 -0.37 0.30 -2.76
N VAL A 59 0.15 1.16 -1.90
CA VAL A 59 -0.49 1.56 -0.65
C VAL A 59 -1.31 2.80 -0.96
N ARG A 60 -2.63 2.73 -0.75
CA ARG A 60 -3.54 3.85 -0.88
C ARG A 60 -4.05 4.21 0.51
N ALA A 61 -3.90 5.46 0.91
CA ALA A 61 -4.48 5.97 2.15
C ALA A 61 -4.91 7.42 1.96
N VAL A 62 -6.14 7.75 2.32
CA VAL A 62 -6.72 9.08 2.06
C VAL A 62 -7.39 9.66 3.29
N GLN A 63 -7.32 10.98 3.44
CA GLN A 63 -8.15 11.77 4.33
C GLN A 63 -9.34 12.32 3.55
N SER A 64 -10.54 12.27 4.11
CA SER A 64 -11.76 12.82 3.51
C SER A 64 -12.78 13.15 4.59
N ILE A 65 -13.62 14.16 4.33
CA ILE A 65 -14.74 14.54 5.20
C ILE A 65 -16.07 14.03 4.61
N ASP A 66 -16.20 14.02 3.28
CA ASP A 66 -17.48 13.80 2.58
C ASP A 66 -17.38 12.86 1.35
N ALA A 67 -16.25 12.20 1.15
CA ALA A 67 -15.91 11.35 0.00
C ALA A 67 -15.98 12.06 -1.37
N MET A 68 -16.39 13.32 -1.48
CA MET A 68 -16.36 14.09 -2.73
C MET A 68 -14.96 14.62 -3.01
N THR A 69 -14.26 15.05 -1.96
CA THR A 69 -12.84 15.42 -2.01
C THR A 69 -12.04 14.55 -1.07
N ALA A 70 -10.85 14.11 -1.49
CA ALA A 70 -9.97 13.32 -0.65
C ALA A 70 -8.51 13.67 -0.93
N SER A 71 -7.72 13.78 0.13
CA SER A 71 -6.28 14.02 0.01
C SER A 71 -5.51 12.75 0.32
N ALA A 72 -4.43 12.46 -0.42
CA ALA A 72 -3.48 11.44 0.02
C ALA A 72 -3.02 11.76 1.45
N SER A 73 -3.07 10.77 2.32
CA SER A 73 -2.74 10.95 3.73
C SER A 73 -1.24 11.23 3.89
N PRO A 74 -0.83 12.19 4.72
CA PRO A 74 0.59 12.48 4.96
C PRO A 74 1.20 11.43 5.91
N LEU A 75 1.21 10.16 5.50
CA LEU A 75 1.80 9.08 6.29
C LEU A 75 3.30 9.32 6.46
N PRO A 76 3.86 9.16 7.68
CA PRO A 76 5.30 9.27 7.90
C PRO A 76 6.07 8.31 7.00
N TYR A 77 7.18 8.77 6.43
CA TYR A 77 7.99 7.92 5.55
C TYR A 77 8.47 6.65 6.25
N SER A 78 8.79 6.73 7.55
CA SER A 78 9.16 5.58 8.38
C SER A 78 8.05 4.51 8.47
N LEU A 79 6.77 4.91 8.47
CA LEU A 79 5.64 3.98 8.40
C LEU A 79 5.58 3.32 7.03
N LEU A 80 5.74 4.08 5.95
CA LEU A 80 5.76 3.56 4.58
C LEU A 80 6.91 2.56 4.38
N GLU A 81 8.09 2.82 4.96
CA GLU A 81 9.22 1.89 4.95
C GLU A 81 8.90 0.59 5.69
N ARG A 82 8.30 0.65 6.89
CA ARG A 82 7.88 -0.55 7.63
C ARG A 82 6.89 -1.39 6.84
N ILE A 83 5.87 -0.76 6.25
CA ILE A 83 4.90 -1.43 5.36
C ILE A 83 5.62 -2.09 4.19
N GLY A 84 6.52 -1.37 3.51
CA GLY A 84 7.27 -1.90 2.36
C GLY A 84 8.14 -3.10 2.71
N ILE A 85 8.86 -3.04 3.83
CA ILE A 85 9.70 -4.13 4.33
C ILE A 85 8.83 -5.33 4.69
N ARG A 86 7.73 -5.12 5.43
CA ARG A 86 6.86 -6.21 5.87
C ARG A 86 6.18 -6.91 4.69
N ILE A 87 5.64 -6.16 3.73
CA ILE A 87 5.04 -6.72 2.51
C ILE A 87 6.05 -7.56 1.72
N THR A 88 7.25 -7.03 1.46
CA THR A 88 8.24 -7.72 0.61
C THR A 88 8.87 -8.95 1.27
N ASN A 89 8.96 -8.97 2.60
CA ASN A 89 9.40 -10.12 3.38
C ASN A 89 8.32 -11.20 3.53
N SER A 90 7.07 -10.80 3.76
CA SER A 90 5.94 -11.74 3.96
C SER A 90 5.43 -12.34 2.65
N ILE A 91 5.47 -11.58 1.54
CA ILE A 91 4.87 -11.98 0.26
C ILE A 91 5.96 -12.11 -0.83
N PRO A 92 6.49 -13.32 -1.08
CA PRO A 92 7.59 -13.53 -2.02
C PRO A 92 7.31 -13.14 -3.48
N GLN A 93 6.04 -12.97 -3.84
CA GLN A 93 5.65 -12.57 -5.19
C GLN A 93 5.78 -11.05 -5.40
N VAL A 94 5.78 -10.26 -4.32
CA VAL A 94 5.88 -8.80 -4.38
C VAL A 94 7.35 -8.39 -4.35
N VAL A 95 7.74 -7.48 -5.24
CA VAL A 95 9.11 -6.95 -5.31
C VAL A 95 9.17 -5.42 -5.26
N ARG A 96 8.00 -4.77 -5.27
CA ARG A 96 7.91 -3.33 -5.24
C ARG A 96 6.64 -2.92 -4.51
N VAL A 97 6.81 -1.91 -3.65
CA VAL A 97 5.72 -1.23 -2.98
C VAL A 97 5.82 0.26 -3.30
N VAL A 98 4.71 0.90 -3.61
CA VAL A 98 4.62 2.34 -3.89
C VAL A 98 3.49 2.96 -3.07
N TYR A 99 3.54 4.27 -2.84
CA TYR A 99 2.47 5.01 -2.17
C TYR A 99 1.78 5.95 -3.16
N ASP A 100 0.45 5.93 -3.22
CA ASP A 100 -0.31 6.80 -4.13
C ASP A 100 -0.55 8.19 -3.51
N VAL A 101 0.19 9.17 -4.03
CA VAL A 101 0.15 10.59 -3.63
C VAL A 101 -0.90 11.42 -4.37
N THR A 102 -1.73 10.80 -5.22
CA THR A 102 -2.70 11.51 -6.06
C THR A 102 -3.95 11.89 -5.26
N HIS A 103 -4.31 13.18 -5.25
CA HIS A 103 -5.55 13.64 -4.61
C HIS A 103 -6.79 13.33 -5.47
N LYS A 104 -7.97 13.32 -4.84
CA LYS A 104 -9.27 13.34 -5.48
C LYS A 104 -9.86 14.75 -5.36
N PRO A 105 -10.05 15.50 -6.47
CA PRO A 105 -9.61 15.22 -7.86
C PRO A 105 -8.09 15.44 -8.07
N PRO A 106 -7.48 14.97 -9.21
CA PRO A 106 -8.10 14.37 -10.40
C PRO A 106 -8.32 12.86 -10.30
N GLY A 107 -7.70 12.19 -9.33
CA GLY A 107 -7.87 10.75 -9.12
C GLY A 107 -9.19 10.40 -8.42
N THR A 108 -9.40 9.11 -8.23
CA THR A 108 -10.43 8.56 -7.34
C THR A 108 -9.78 7.97 -6.08
N ILE A 109 -10.59 7.54 -5.11
CA ILE A 109 -10.07 6.82 -3.93
C ILE A 109 -9.64 5.42 -4.38
N GLU A 110 -10.58 4.69 -4.97
CA GLU A 110 -10.36 3.39 -5.61
C GLU A 110 -9.61 3.53 -6.94
N TRP A 111 -9.01 2.43 -7.39
CA TRP A 111 -8.22 2.39 -8.62
C TRP A 111 -8.96 1.80 -9.82
N GLU A 112 -10.05 1.04 -9.61
CA GLU A 112 -10.93 0.47 -10.65
C GLU A 112 -12.36 0.28 -10.10
#